data_AF-A0A2V7DEM0-F1
#
_entry.id   AF-A0A2V7DEM0-F1
#
_cell.length_a   1.000
_cell.length_b   1.000
_cell.length_c   1.000
_cell.angle_alpha   90.00
_cell.angle_beta   90.00
_cell.angle_gamma   90.00
#
_symmetry.space_group_name_H-M   'P 1'
#
loop_
_entity.id
_entity.type
_entity.pdbx_description
1 polymer ?
#
loop_
_entity_poly.entity_id
_entity_poly.type
_entity_poly.pdbx_seq_one_letter_code
_entity_poly.pdbx_strand_id
1 'polypeptide(L)'
;MTTREGEAVQFLCRDALDIGAAARTLKPDGILTLDLGKVHPLTGPVEIEGAEPGDVLEVEIVDVAPLVDFGYVTIGPALGLFGGLRPDLLAGFHQFTEASQLSDPSPGKVAGAIPENQPFNSGAPFVQIFTFNKGQNTGFASFVGKDTGKRAQIPIAPFMGVYGVAPLRKGMYRTVPPNVSGGMGGNTDIKQFTKGSKLYYPIYVKGAKFSVGDGHMAQG
;
A
#
# COMPACT_ATOMS: atom_id res chain seq x y z
N MET A 1 -18.85 -10.12 -7.24
CA MET A 1 -19.92 -9.89 -6.25
C MET A 1 -20.76 -8.73 -6.76
N THR A 2 -22.06 -8.75 -6.50
CA THR A 2 -22.97 -7.64 -6.81
C THR A 2 -23.63 -7.16 -5.52
N THR A 3 -23.91 -5.87 -5.41
CA THR A 3 -24.59 -5.24 -4.28
C THR A 3 -25.55 -4.16 -4.78
N ARG A 4 -26.51 -3.76 -3.95
CA ARG A 4 -27.45 -2.68 -4.25
C ARG A 4 -27.05 -1.39 -3.55
N GLU A 5 -27.62 -0.28 -4.00
CA GLU A 5 -27.52 1.01 -3.32
C GLU A 5 -27.91 0.88 -1.83
N GLY A 6 -27.12 1.51 -0.97
CA GLY A 6 -27.35 1.53 0.48
C GLY A 6 -26.91 0.27 1.24
N GLU A 7 -26.47 -0.79 0.56
CA GLU A 7 -25.96 -1.99 1.23
C GLU A 7 -24.52 -1.81 1.74
N ALA A 8 -24.27 -2.25 2.97
CA ALA A 8 -22.92 -2.29 3.51
C ALA A 8 -22.18 -3.54 3.01
N VAL A 9 -20.98 -3.35 2.46
CA VAL A 9 -20.11 -4.43 1.98
C VAL A 9 -18.81 -4.45 2.78
N GLN A 10 -18.48 -5.61 3.34
CA GLN A 10 -17.20 -5.83 4.02
C GLN A 10 -16.15 -6.34 3.04
N PHE A 11 -15.03 -5.64 2.96
CA PHE A 11 -13.88 -6.04 2.15
C PHE A 11 -12.77 -6.63 3.03
N LEU A 12 -12.36 -7.86 2.74
CA LEU A 12 -11.16 -8.45 3.34
C LEU A 12 -9.99 -8.19 2.40
N CYS A 13 -9.05 -7.36 2.83
CA CYS A 13 -7.93 -6.91 2.00
C CYS A 13 -6.61 -7.52 2.47
N ARG A 14 -5.75 -7.85 1.51
CA ARG A 14 -4.35 -8.20 1.78
C ARG A 14 -3.52 -6.91 1.93
N ASP A 15 -2.34 -7.03 2.52
CA ASP A 15 -1.39 -5.91 2.58
C ASP A 15 -0.90 -5.52 1.17
N ALA A 16 -0.38 -4.29 1.04
CA ALA A 16 0.08 -3.71 -0.21
C ALA A 16 1.08 -4.60 -0.98
N LEU A 17 1.98 -5.27 -0.25
CA LEU A 17 3.09 -6.04 -0.82
C LEU A 17 2.72 -7.50 -1.07
N ASP A 18 1.56 -7.94 -0.62
CA ASP A 18 1.08 -9.32 -0.67
C ASP A 18 2.02 -10.31 0.05
N ILE A 19 2.63 -9.89 1.17
CA ILE A 19 3.61 -10.70 1.91
C ILE A 19 3.11 -11.18 3.28
N GLY A 20 2.09 -10.54 3.85
CA GLY A 20 1.44 -10.93 5.09
C GLY A 20 2.42 -11.27 6.22
N ALA A 21 2.28 -12.46 6.79
CA ALA A 21 3.10 -12.93 7.91
C ALA A 21 4.59 -13.08 7.59
N ALA A 22 4.97 -13.19 6.30
CA ALA A 22 6.38 -13.24 5.90
C ALA A 22 7.13 -11.99 6.35
N ALA A 23 6.44 -10.85 6.49
CA ALA A 23 7.01 -9.61 7.01
C ALA A 23 7.65 -9.79 8.40
N ARG A 24 7.08 -10.65 9.27
CA ARG A 24 7.58 -10.87 10.64
C ARG A 24 8.93 -11.60 10.68
N THR A 25 9.22 -12.38 9.65
CA THR A 25 10.44 -13.20 9.56
C THR A 25 11.50 -12.57 8.69
N LEU A 26 11.24 -11.38 8.14
CA LEU A 26 12.23 -10.64 7.36
C LEU A 26 13.37 -10.20 8.27
N LYS A 27 14.56 -10.64 7.92
CA LYS A 27 15.80 -10.23 8.57
C LYS A 27 16.47 -9.14 7.73
N PRO A 28 17.21 -8.21 8.34
CA PRO A 28 18.03 -7.23 7.62
C PRO A 28 19.14 -7.85 6.74
N ASP A 29 19.45 -9.13 6.89
CA ASP A 29 20.37 -9.89 6.02
C ASP A 29 19.64 -10.71 4.94
N GLY A 30 18.30 -10.66 4.92
CA GLY A 30 17.45 -11.40 4.01
C GLY A 30 17.13 -10.61 2.76
N ILE A 31 17.32 -11.22 1.59
CA ILE A 31 16.89 -10.63 0.32
C ILE A 31 15.37 -10.70 0.24
N LEU A 32 14.68 -9.57 0.43
CA LEU A 32 13.29 -9.44 0.03
C LEU A 32 13.25 -9.11 -1.46
N THR A 33 13.01 -10.12 -2.29
CA THR A 33 12.63 -9.87 -3.69
C THR A 33 11.15 -9.47 -3.69
N LEU A 34 10.87 -8.18 -3.66
CA LEU A 34 9.51 -7.67 -3.86
C LEU A 34 9.14 -7.83 -5.33
N ASP A 35 8.05 -8.57 -5.58
CA ASP A 35 7.42 -8.57 -6.89
C ASP A 35 6.46 -7.38 -6.99
N LEU A 36 7.02 -6.22 -7.35
CA LEU A 36 6.23 -5.00 -7.54
C LEU A 36 5.17 -5.14 -8.64
N GLY A 37 5.21 -6.20 -9.47
CA GLY A 37 4.14 -6.52 -10.42
C GLY A 37 2.84 -6.96 -9.76
N LYS A 38 2.91 -7.54 -8.55
CA LYS A 38 1.74 -7.97 -7.77
C LYS A 38 1.14 -6.88 -6.89
N VAL A 39 1.92 -5.84 -6.63
CA VAL A 39 1.50 -4.66 -5.87
C VAL A 39 0.57 -3.79 -6.74
N HIS A 40 -0.58 -3.33 -6.27
CA HIS A 40 -1.32 -3.66 -5.05
C HIS A 40 -2.40 -4.72 -5.34
N PRO A 41 -2.55 -5.78 -4.52
CA PRO A 41 -3.71 -6.66 -4.62
C PRO A 41 -4.97 -5.96 -4.10
N LEU A 42 -5.92 -5.68 -4.98
CA LEU A 42 -7.21 -5.09 -4.60
C LEU A 42 -8.28 -6.16 -4.42
N THR A 43 -9.17 -5.95 -3.45
CA THR A 43 -10.37 -6.75 -3.25
C THR A 43 -11.50 -6.13 -4.07
N GLY A 44 -12.04 -6.92 -5.00
CA GLY A 44 -13.04 -6.47 -5.97
C GLY A 44 -12.89 -7.17 -7.32
N PRO A 45 -13.54 -6.66 -8.38
CA PRO A 45 -14.50 -5.57 -8.32
C PRO A 45 -15.85 -6.01 -7.74
N VAL A 46 -16.46 -5.13 -6.94
CA VAL A 46 -17.89 -5.20 -6.58
C VAL A 46 -18.68 -4.41 -7.62
N GLU A 47 -19.74 -5.03 -8.11
CA GLU A 47 -20.69 -4.42 -9.03
C GLU A 47 -21.87 -3.83 -8.25
N ILE A 48 -22.23 -2.58 -8.56
CA ILE A 48 -23.38 -1.90 -7.98
C ILE A 48 -24.54 -2.02 -8.97
N GLU A 49 -25.61 -2.68 -8.56
CA GLU A 49 -26.81 -2.86 -9.38
C GLU A 49 -27.43 -1.50 -9.72
N GLY A 50 -27.73 -1.30 -11.01
CA GLY A 50 -28.34 -0.05 -11.50
C GLY A 50 -27.38 1.10 -11.75
N ALA A 51 -26.12 1.02 -11.33
CA ALA A 51 -25.11 2.05 -11.60
C ALA A 51 -24.74 2.10 -13.09
N GLU A 52 -24.86 3.27 -13.71
CA GLU A 52 -24.60 3.48 -15.15
C GLU A 52 -23.54 4.56 -15.38
N PRO A 53 -22.88 4.58 -16.56
CA PRO A 53 -21.94 5.64 -16.90
C PRO A 53 -22.57 7.03 -16.85
N GLY A 54 -21.92 7.97 -16.15
CA GLY A 54 -22.42 9.33 -15.91
C GLY A 54 -22.95 9.55 -14.49
N ASP A 55 -23.26 8.48 -13.76
CA ASP A 55 -23.61 8.54 -12.35
C ASP A 55 -22.39 8.87 -11.46
N VAL A 56 -22.66 9.13 -10.18
CA VAL A 56 -21.63 9.24 -9.14
C VAL A 56 -21.88 8.17 -8.09
N LEU A 57 -20.86 7.36 -7.80
CA LEU A 57 -20.86 6.43 -6.68
C LEU A 57 -20.41 7.18 -5.42
N GLU A 58 -21.30 7.32 -4.44
CA GLU A 58 -20.93 7.68 -3.06
C GLU A 58 -20.47 6.41 -2.31
N VAL A 59 -19.31 6.46 -1.67
CA VAL A 59 -18.78 5.39 -0.82
C VAL A 59 -18.57 5.95 0.58
N GLU A 60 -19.36 5.49 1.54
CA GLU A 60 -19.18 5.80 2.96
C GLU A 60 -18.28 4.75 3.63
N ILE A 61 -17.23 5.22 4.31
CA ILE A 61 -16.33 4.36 5.07
C ILE A 61 -16.92 4.13 6.46
N VAL A 62 -17.64 3.02 6.63
CA VAL A 62 -18.30 2.68 7.90
C VAL A 62 -17.30 2.34 9.01
N ASP A 63 -16.27 1.57 8.69
CA ASP A 63 -15.16 1.26 9.60
C ASP A 63 -13.96 0.71 8.82
N VAL A 64 -12.76 0.83 9.39
CA VAL A 64 -11.53 0.19 8.89
C VAL A 64 -10.78 -0.35 10.10
N ALA A 65 -10.49 -1.65 10.10
CA ALA A 65 -9.82 -2.30 11.21
C ALA A 65 -8.96 -3.46 10.74
N PRO A 66 -7.82 -3.72 11.40
CA PRO A 66 -6.93 -4.79 11.00
C PRO A 66 -7.49 -6.17 11.38
N LEU A 67 -7.32 -7.13 10.49
CA LEU A 67 -7.63 -8.55 10.75
C LEU A 67 -6.53 -9.26 11.56
N VAL A 68 -5.37 -8.61 11.65
CA VAL A 68 -4.14 -9.09 12.30
C VAL A 68 -3.73 -8.16 13.43
N ASP A 69 -2.70 -8.55 14.17
CA ASP A 69 -2.15 -7.86 15.36
C ASP A 69 -0.82 -7.15 15.06
N PHE A 70 -0.50 -6.97 13.78
CA PHE A 70 0.72 -6.29 13.35
C PHE A 70 0.57 -5.62 11.98
N GLY A 71 1.44 -4.65 11.76
CA GLY A 71 1.70 -4.05 10.47
C GLY A 71 3.20 -3.85 10.33
N TYR A 72 3.63 -3.33 9.19
CA TYR A 72 5.04 -3.09 8.95
C TYR A 72 5.25 -1.83 8.13
N VAL A 73 6.43 -1.24 8.30
CA VAL A 73 6.96 -0.22 7.41
C VAL A 73 8.17 -0.82 6.72
N THR A 74 8.21 -0.70 5.41
CA THR A 74 9.33 -1.13 4.58
C THR A 74 9.98 0.11 3.96
N ILE A 75 11.26 0.34 4.23
CA ILE A 75 12.05 1.40 3.60
C ILE A 75 13.21 0.73 2.89
N GLY A 76 13.45 1.13 1.65
CA GLY A 76 14.56 0.63 0.85
C GLY A 76 15.17 1.75 0.04
N PRO A 77 16.39 1.58 -0.47
CA PRO A 77 17.11 2.66 -1.11
C PRO A 77 16.56 2.96 -2.52
N ALA A 78 15.76 2.05 -3.10
CA ALA A 78 14.96 2.26 -4.30
C ALA A 78 13.47 2.55 -4.02
N LEU A 79 13.08 2.77 -2.75
CA LEU A 79 11.67 2.95 -2.35
C LEU A 79 11.48 4.26 -1.56
N GLY A 80 10.54 5.08 -2.04
CA GLY A 80 10.11 6.30 -1.35
C GLY A 80 11.04 7.51 -1.55
N LEU A 81 10.61 8.65 -0.99
CA LEU A 81 11.23 9.96 -1.20
C LEU A 81 12.72 10.00 -0.83
N PHE A 82 13.10 9.34 0.27
CA PHE A 82 14.49 9.33 0.75
C PHE A 82 15.40 8.46 -0.12
N GLY A 83 14.91 7.37 -0.69
CA GLY A 83 15.70 6.59 -1.67
C GLY A 83 16.02 7.39 -2.92
N GLY A 84 15.05 8.14 -3.44
CA GLY A 84 15.22 8.96 -4.64
C GLY A 84 16.01 10.26 -4.43
N LEU A 85 15.79 10.97 -3.32
CA LEU A 85 16.35 12.32 -3.11
C LEU A 85 17.55 12.37 -2.16
N ARG A 86 17.64 11.45 -1.20
CA ARG A 86 18.68 11.42 -0.17
C ARG A 86 19.20 10.00 0.06
N PRO A 87 19.69 9.32 -1.00
CA PRO A 87 20.23 7.98 -0.88
C PRO A 87 21.40 7.90 0.11
N ASP A 88 22.11 9.02 0.35
CA ASP A 88 23.15 9.15 1.36
C ASP A 88 22.66 8.91 2.81
N LEU A 89 21.42 9.33 3.13
CA LEU A 89 20.82 9.07 4.44
C LEU A 89 20.47 7.59 4.61
N LEU A 90 20.15 6.91 3.51
CA LEU A 90 19.87 5.48 3.51
C LEU A 90 21.15 4.64 3.37
N ALA A 91 22.25 5.20 2.85
CA ALA A 91 23.52 4.50 2.68
C ALA A 91 24.09 3.97 4.01
N GLY A 92 23.83 4.64 5.14
CA GLY A 92 24.17 4.12 6.48
C GLY A 92 23.45 2.82 6.86
N PHE A 93 22.28 2.57 6.28
CA PHE A 93 21.53 1.31 6.39
C PHE A 93 21.93 0.28 5.32
N HIS A 94 22.63 0.74 4.26
CA HIS A 94 23.01 -0.05 3.10
C HIS A 94 24.52 0.07 2.86
N GLN A 95 25.31 -0.67 3.64
CA GLN A 95 26.78 -0.62 3.61
C GLN A 95 27.43 -0.98 2.26
N PHE A 96 26.66 -1.27 1.20
CA PHE A 96 27.18 -1.91 -0.01
C PHE A 96 26.54 -1.47 -1.34
N THR A 97 25.88 -0.30 -1.44
CA THR A 97 25.34 0.17 -2.73
C THR A 97 25.60 1.66 -2.92
N GLU A 98 26.25 2.03 -4.03
CA GLU A 98 26.51 3.42 -4.41
C GLU A 98 25.19 4.12 -4.78
N ALA A 99 25.05 5.38 -4.39
CA ALA A 99 23.82 6.17 -4.56
C ALA A 99 23.30 6.25 -6.01
N SER A 100 24.20 6.14 -7.00
CA SER A 100 23.89 6.19 -8.43
C SER A 100 23.16 4.96 -8.98
N GLN A 101 23.04 3.88 -8.20
CA GLN A 101 22.45 2.60 -8.61
C GLN A 101 20.98 2.42 -8.17
N LEU A 102 20.37 3.42 -7.53
CA LEU A 102 19.11 3.29 -6.78
C LEU A 102 17.84 3.78 -7.51
N SER A 103 17.96 4.27 -8.75
CA SER A 103 16.94 5.16 -9.35
C SER A 103 16.27 4.69 -10.65
N ASP A 104 16.05 3.39 -10.88
CA ASP A 104 15.23 2.92 -12.03
C ASP A 104 13.81 2.47 -11.60
N PRO A 105 12.76 3.24 -11.91
CA PRO A 105 11.37 2.95 -11.55
C PRO A 105 10.58 2.09 -12.57
N SER A 106 11.23 1.36 -13.47
CA SER A 106 10.55 0.59 -14.54
C SER A 106 9.84 -0.70 -14.06
N PRO A 107 8.71 -1.13 -14.66
CA PRO A 107 7.99 -2.36 -14.27
C PRO A 107 8.79 -3.64 -14.56
N GLY A 108 8.99 -4.48 -13.52
CA GLY A 108 9.69 -5.76 -13.59
C GLY A 108 10.22 -6.16 -12.21
N LYS A 109 11.03 -7.24 -12.13
CA LYS A 109 12.02 -7.32 -11.04
C LYS A 109 12.87 -6.07 -11.20
N VAL A 110 13.02 -5.25 -10.16
CA VAL A 110 13.95 -4.12 -10.20
C VAL A 110 15.32 -4.70 -10.57
N ALA A 111 15.80 -4.40 -11.78
CA ALA A 111 17.11 -4.83 -12.21
C ALA A 111 18.09 -4.03 -11.36
N GLY A 112 18.75 -4.70 -10.42
CA GLY A 112 19.91 -4.12 -9.76
C GLY A 112 20.86 -3.64 -10.85
N ALA A 113 21.23 -2.37 -10.82
CA ALA A 113 22.39 -1.89 -11.54
C ALA A 113 23.64 -2.51 -10.90
N ILE A 114 23.83 -3.83 -10.99
CA ILE A 114 24.98 -4.54 -10.41
C ILE A 114 25.44 -5.64 -11.39
N PRO A 115 26.72 -5.62 -11.82
CA PRO A 115 27.30 -6.60 -12.73
C PRO A 115 27.16 -8.05 -12.25
N GLU A 116 27.09 -8.96 -13.22
CA GLU A 116 26.79 -10.41 -13.12
C GLU A 116 27.72 -11.22 -12.19
N ASN A 117 28.81 -10.61 -11.74
CA ASN A 117 29.93 -11.21 -11.05
C ASN A 117 30.13 -10.69 -9.61
N GLN A 118 29.13 -10.04 -9.01
CA GLN A 118 29.15 -9.75 -7.56
C GLN A 118 28.49 -10.86 -6.71
N PRO A 119 29.08 -11.26 -5.56
CA PRO A 119 28.59 -12.41 -4.80
C PRO A 119 27.20 -12.23 -4.17
N PHE A 120 26.77 -11.02 -3.81
CA PHE A 120 25.42 -10.66 -3.37
C PHE A 120 25.33 -9.12 -3.40
N ASN A 121 24.26 -8.51 -3.95
CA ASN A 121 23.63 -7.30 -3.38
C ASN A 121 22.44 -6.75 -4.18
N SER A 122 21.43 -6.24 -3.46
CA SER A 122 21.14 -4.81 -3.32
C SER A 122 20.43 -4.72 -1.96
N GLY A 123 20.93 -3.91 -1.03
CA GLY A 123 20.73 -4.12 0.41
C GLY A 123 19.28 -4.37 0.83
N ALA A 124 19.07 -5.35 1.71
CA ALA A 124 17.76 -5.75 2.19
C ALA A 124 16.95 -4.53 2.68
N PRO A 125 15.66 -4.41 2.33
CA PRO A 125 14.87 -3.31 2.84
C PRO A 125 14.77 -3.39 4.36
N PHE A 126 14.86 -2.24 5.03
CA PHE A 126 14.59 -2.15 6.44
C PHE A 126 13.10 -2.36 6.68
N VAL A 127 12.77 -3.40 7.45
CA VAL A 127 11.41 -3.71 7.85
C VAL A 127 11.25 -3.47 9.35
N GLN A 128 10.42 -2.51 9.71
CA GLN A 128 10.02 -2.30 11.09
C GLN A 128 8.62 -2.86 11.32
N ILE A 129 8.50 -3.82 12.23
CA ILE A 129 7.21 -4.34 12.67
C ILE A 129 6.61 -3.43 13.73
N PHE A 130 5.33 -3.13 13.56
CA PHE A 130 4.48 -2.45 14.53
C PHE A 130 3.44 -3.45 15.04
N THR A 131 3.08 -3.35 16.32
CA THR A 131 2.06 -4.19 16.94
C THR A 131 0.87 -3.36 17.42
N PHE A 132 -0.30 -3.99 17.37
CA PHE A 132 -1.59 -3.45 17.79
C PHE A 132 -2.57 -4.63 17.99
N ASN A 133 -3.76 -4.37 18.50
CA ASN A 133 -4.78 -5.41 18.66
C ASN A 133 -5.53 -5.66 17.35
N LYS A 134 -5.98 -6.91 17.14
CA LYS A 134 -6.94 -7.22 16.07
C LYS A 134 -8.20 -6.38 16.26
N GLY A 135 -8.73 -5.84 15.17
CA GLY A 135 -9.91 -4.97 15.21
C GLY A 135 -9.66 -3.56 15.75
N GLN A 136 -8.42 -3.18 16.07
CA GLN A 136 -8.11 -1.87 16.64
C GLN A 136 -8.21 -0.77 15.58
N ASN A 137 -9.18 0.13 15.71
CA ASN A 137 -9.41 1.26 14.79
C ASN A 137 -9.05 2.64 15.38
N THR A 138 -8.59 2.71 16.63
CA THR A 138 -8.12 3.94 17.30
C THR A 138 -7.00 3.64 18.30
N GLY A 139 -6.38 4.67 18.88
CA GLY A 139 -5.31 4.51 19.86
C GLY A 139 -3.94 4.50 19.20
N PHE A 140 -3.09 3.50 19.50
CA PHE A 140 -1.70 3.50 19.07
C PHE A 140 -1.25 2.16 18.49
N ALA A 141 -0.42 2.22 17.45
CA ALA A 141 0.48 1.15 17.04
C ALA A 141 1.82 1.37 17.75
N SER A 142 2.48 0.30 18.19
CA SER A 142 3.72 0.39 18.95
C SER A 142 4.85 -0.40 18.30
N PHE A 143 6.08 0.04 18.48
CA PHE A 143 7.25 -0.80 18.22
C PHE A 143 8.34 -0.56 19.27
N VAL A 144 9.29 -1.48 19.33
CA VAL A 144 10.53 -1.33 20.10
C VAL A 144 11.69 -1.41 19.13
N GLY A 145 12.52 -0.37 19.10
CA GLY A 145 13.73 -0.36 18.28
C GLY A 145 14.66 -1.49 18.72
N LYS A 146 15.01 -2.39 17.82
CA LYS A 146 15.84 -3.56 18.14
C LYS A 146 17.25 -3.17 18.59
N ASP A 147 17.77 -2.09 18.03
CA ASP A 147 19.09 -1.50 18.28
C ASP A 147 19.11 -0.65 19.56
N THR A 148 18.05 0.13 19.82
CA THR A 148 18.01 1.10 20.92
C THR A 148 17.28 0.58 22.16
N GLY A 149 16.45 -0.46 22.03
CA GLY A 149 15.50 -0.89 23.07
C GLY A 149 14.41 0.14 23.39
N LYS A 150 14.38 1.28 22.69
CA LYS A 150 13.42 2.35 22.94
C LYS A 150 12.08 1.98 22.33
N ARG A 151 11.02 2.27 23.08
CA ARG A 151 9.64 2.11 22.63
C ARG A 151 9.15 3.40 21.98
N ALA A 152 8.41 3.27 20.89
CA ALA A 152 7.64 4.34 20.28
C ALA A 152 6.18 3.92 20.11
N GLN A 153 5.29 4.91 20.16
CA GLN A 153 3.85 4.76 19.96
C GLN A 153 3.40 5.76 18.92
N ILE A 154 2.70 5.28 17.90
CA ILE A 154 2.21 6.07 16.78
C ILE A 154 0.68 6.09 16.86
N PRO A 155 0.04 7.27 16.97
CA PRO A 155 -1.41 7.36 16.89
C PRO A 155 -1.91 6.74 15.59
N ILE A 156 -2.94 5.90 15.67
CA ILE A 156 -3.53 5.25 14.50
C ILE A 156 -4.87 5.88 14.15
N ALA A 157 -5.11 5.95 12.84
CA ALA A 157 -6.39 6.27 12.24
C ALA A 157 -6.47 5.43 10.96
N PRO A 158 -6.89 4.15 11.04
CA PRO A 158 -6.77 3.25 9.91
C PRO A 158 -7.61 3.69 8.71
N PHE A 159 -7.04 3.49 7.52
CA PHE A 159 -7.65 3.82 6.23
C PHE A 159 -7.13 2.85 5.16
N MET A 160 -7.74 2.87 3.96
CA MET A 160 -7.21 2.16 2.79
C MET A 160 -6.56 3.18 1.84
N GLY A 161 -5.36 2.91 1.35
CA GLY A 161 -4.64 3.80 0.42
C GLY A 161 -5.25 3.83 -0.98
N VAL A 162 -5.88 2.70 -1.38
CA VAL A 162 -6.46 2.51 -2.70
C VAL A 162 -7.98 2.35 -2.61
N TYR A 163 -8.69 3.27 -3.25
CA TYR A 163 -10.12 3.20 -3.54
C TYR A 163 -10.36 3.60 -4.99
N GLY A 164 -11.18 2.86 -5.73
CA GLY A 164 -11.50 3.29 -7.09
C GLY A 164 -12.52 2.45 -7.84
N VAL A 165 -12.94 2.99 -8.98
CA VAL A 165 -13.88 2.37 -9.93
C VAL A 165 -13.17 2.01 -11.23
N ALA A 166 -13.82 1.24 -12.11
CA ALA A 166 -13.25 0.90 -13.41
C ALA A 166 -12.98 2.17 -14.24
N PRO A 167 -11.84 2.24 -14.94
CA PRO A 167 -11.46 3.40 -15.75
C PRO A 167 -12.38 3.60 -16.97
N LEU A 168 -12.47 4.85 -17.43
CA LEU A 168 -13.16 5.20 -18.68
C LEU A 168 -12.55 4.51 -19.91
N ARG A 169 -11.22 4.42 -19.97
CA ARG A 169 -10.51 3.80 -21.08
C ARG A 169 -10.20 2.35 -20.73
N LYS A 170 -10.50 1.44 -21.66
CA LYS A 170 -10.14 0.03 -21.53
C LYS A 170 -8.61 -0.12 -21.56
N GLY A 171 -8.07 -0.87 -20.62
CA GLY A 171 -6.64 -1.13 -20.54
C GLY A 171 -6.25 -1.80 -19.23
N MET A 172 -4.99 -2.22 -19.14
CA MET A 172 -4.39 -2.67 -17.89
C MET A 172 -3.66 -1.50 -17.25
N TYR A 173 -4.13 -1.09 -16.06
CA TYR A 173 -3.54 0.00 -15.29
C TYR A 173 -2.76 -0.55 -14.12
N ARG A 174 -1.56 -0.05 -13.92
CA ARG A 174 -0.83 -0.28 -12.66
C ARG A 174 -1.53 0.50 -11.55
N THR A 175 -1.64 -0.12 -10.39
CA THR A 175 -2.22 0.49 -9.19
C THR A 175 -1.19 1.24 -8.36
N VAL A 176 0.06 1.40 -8.83
CA VAL A 176 1.12 2.13 -8.09
C VAL A 176 0.87 3.65 -8.09
N PRO A 177 0.75 4.33 -9.25
CA PRO A 177 0.44 5.75 -9.22
C PRO A 177 -1.05 5.99 -8.84
N PRO A 178 -1.37 7.14 -8.23
CA PRO A 178 -2.75 7.60 -8.21
C PRO A 178 -3.21 7.76 -9.66
N ASN A 179 -4.29 7.09 -10.05
CA ASN A 179 -4.89 7.30 -11.36
C ASN A 179 -5.98 8.37 -11.26
N VAL A 180 -5.57 9.60 -10.93
CA VAL A 180 -6.46 10.77 -10.93
C VAL A 180 -6.94 11.16 -12.33
N SER A 181 -6.37 10.57 -13.39
CA SER A 181 -6.81 10.80 -14.78
C SER A 181 -8.27 10.39 -14.96
N GLY A 182 -9.15 11.39 -14.90
CA GLY A 182 -10.60 11.25 -15.01
C GLY A 182 -11.33 11.39 -13.68
N GLY A 183 -10.73 11.00 -12.55
CA GLY A 183 -11.41 10.92 -11.25
C GLY A 183 -11.77 9.50 -10.78
N MET A 184 -11.23 8.44 -11.39
CA MET A 184 -11.52 7.05 -11.02
C MET A 184 -10.99 6.62 -9.64
N GLY A 185 -10.18 7.45 -8.98
CA GLY A 185 -9.47 7.12 -7.74
C GLY A 185 -8.11 6.45 -7.98
N GLY A 186 -7.90 5.29 -7.37
CA GLY A 186 -6.63 4.57 -7.38
C GLY A 186 -5.83 4.79 -6.11
N ASN A 187 -4.50 4.68 -6.21
CA ASN A 187 -3.61 4.77 -5.06
C ASN A 187 -3.36 6.21 -4.63
N THR A 188 -4.33 6.75 -3.91
CA THR A 188 -4.34 8.16 -3.49
C THR A 188 -3.58 8.40 -2.20
N ASP A 189 -3.50 7.39 -1.32
CA ASP A 189 -2.81 7.47 -0.03
C ASP A 189 -3.24 8.69 0.82
N ILE A 190 -4.54 9.02 0.80
CA ILE A 190 -5.09 10.14 1.57
C ILE A 190 -5.45 9.63 2.97
N LYS A 191 -4.60 9.94 3.96
CA LYS A 191 -4.78 9.52 5.36
C LYS A 191 -6.06 10.00 6.04
N GLN A 192 -6.78 10.94 5.45
CA GLN A 192 -8.09 11.41 5.92
C GLN A 192 -9.25 10.53 5.44
N PHE A 193 -9.01 9.50 4.61
CA PHE A 193 -10.02 8.53 4.19
C PHE A 193 -10.31 7.50 5.29
N THR A 194 -10.64 7.98 6.47
CA THR A 194 -10.90 7.18 7.68
C THR A 194 -12.41 6.96 7.86
N LYS A 195 -12.77 6.26 8.94
CA LYS A 195 -14.16 6.05 9.37
C LYS A 195 -14.97 7.35 9.35
N GLY A 196 -16.12 7.32 8.70
CA GLY A 196 -17.05 8.44 8.54
C GLY A 196 -16.82 9.29 7.28
N SER A 197 -15.73 9.09 6.56
CA SER A 197 -15.48 9.78 5.30
C SER A 197 -16.40 9.28 4.19
N LYS A 198 -16.82 10.21 3.31
CA LYS A 198 -17.61 9.93 2.11
C LYS A 198 -16.79 10.29 0.88
N LEU A 199 -16.61 9.31 0.00
CA LEU A 199 -15.84 9.43 -1.24
C LEU A 199 -16.80 9.42 -2.43
N TYR A 200 -16.52 10.22 -3.45
CA TYR A 200 -17.37 10.37 -4.62
C TYR A 200 -16.59 10.01 -5.88
N TYR A 201 -17.05 8.99 -6.60
CA TYR A 201 -16.41 8.52 -7.83
C TYR A 201 -17.34 8.64 -9.03
N PRO A 202 -16.95 9.35 -10.11
CA PRO A 202 -17.68 9.29 -11.37
C PRO A 202 -17.67 7.87 -11.93
N ILE A 203 -18.83 7.38 -12.36
CA ILE A 203 -18.99 6.05 -12.93
C ILE A 203 -18.76 6.13 -14.45
N TYR A 204 -17.83 5.33 -14.97
CA TYR A 204 -17.55 5.27 -16.42
C TYR A 204 -18.00 3.96 -17.07
N VAL A 205 -18.23 2.93 -16.27
CA VAL A 205 -18.59 1.59 -16.72
C VAL A 205 -19.80 1.14 -15.90
N LYS A 206 -20.75 0.47 -16.57
CA LYS A 206 -21.90 -0.14 -15.91
C LYS A 206 -21.47 -0.96 -14.69
N GLY A 207 -22.17 -0.73 -13.58
CA GLY A 207 -21.92 -1.38 -12.31
C GLY A 207 -20.77 -0.78 -11.50
N ALA A 208 -20.13 0.30 -11.98
CA ALA A 208 -18.93 0.97 -11.44
C ALA A 208 -17.65 0.12 -11.33
N LYS A 209 -17.78 -1.15 -10.89
CA LYS A 209 -16.70 -2.12 -10.66
C LYS A 209 -15.71 -1.61 -9.59
N PHE A 210 -16.26 -1.28 -8.43
CA PHE A 210 -15.52 -0.71 -7.32
C PHE A 210 -14.54 -1.70 -6.68
N SER A 211 -13.32 -1.26 -6.37
CA SER A 211 -12.29 -2.06 -5.70
C SER A 211 -11.56 -1.23 -4.65
N VAL A 212 -11.05 -1.91 -3.62
CA VAL A 212 -10.35 -1.29 -2.49
C VAL A 212 -9.19 -2.18 -2.03
N GLY A 213 -8.14 -1.58 -1.48
CA GLY A 213 -6.98 -2.32 -0.99
C GLY A 213 -5.93 -1.40 -0.37
N ASP A 214 -4.79 -1.99 -0.03
CA ASP A 214 -3.67 -1.30 0.63
C ASP A 214 -4.06 -0.70 2.00
N GLY A 215 -4.20 -1.54 3.02
CA GLY A 215 -4.60 -1.10 4.36
C GLY A 215 -3.46 -0.45 5.14
N HIS A 216 -3.71 0.75 5.67
CA HIS A 216 -2.75 1.52 6.45
C HIS A 216 -3.28 1.74 7.87
N MET A 217 -2.43 1.59 8.87
CA MET A 217 -2.77 1.91 10.26
C MET A 217 -2.51 3.39 10.59
N ALA A 218 -1.49 3.97 9.98
CA ALA A 218 -1.12 5.37 10.10
C ALA A 218 -0.23 5.78 8.92
N GLN A 219 -0.33 7.03 8.48
CA GLN A 219 0.55 7.63 7.48
C GLN A 219 0.81 9.10 7.81
N GLY A 220 2.01 9.58 7.45
CA GLY A 220 2.45 10.97 7.58
C GLY A 220 1.76 11.91 6.60
#